data_AF-A0A937U6I6-F1
#
_entry.id   AF-A0A937U6I6-F1
#
_cell.length_a   1.000
_cell.length_b   1.000
_cell.length_c   1.000
_cell.angle_alpha   90.00
_cell.angle_beta   90.00
_cell.angle_gamma   90.00
#
_symmetry.space_group_name_H-M   'P 1'
#
loop_
_entity.id
_entity.type
_entity.pdbx_description
1 polymer ?
#
loop_
_entity_poly.entity_id
_entity_poly.type
_entity_poly.pdbx_seq_one_letter_code
_entity_poly.pdbx_strand_id
1 'polypeptide(L)' 'MPRTKYGTENPEATYVSHKYNEHLFDTGDAVINYATVGLSDNPAIVLIPGQSESWWGYEE' A
#
# COMPACT_ATOMS: atom_id res chain seq x y z
N MET A 1 -6.12 28.55 -6.68
CA MET A 1 -5.83 27.10 -6.70
C MET A 1 -6.12 26.56 -5.31
N PRO A 2 -7.05 25.60 -5.12
CA PRO A 2 -7.20 24.95 -3.82
C PRO A 2 -5.88 24.25 -3.49
N ARG A 3 -5.42 24.40 -2.26
CA ARG A 3 -4.20 23.75 -1.77
C ARG A 3 -4.46 22.25 -1.76
N THR A 4 -3.63 21.47 -2.45
CA THR A 4 -3.75 20.01 -2.52
C THR A 4 -3.64 19.42 -1.12
N LYS A 5 -4.51 18.46 -0.76
CA LYS A 5 -4.49 17.81 0.55
C LYS A 5 -3.22 16.97 0.76
N TYR A 6 -2.70 16.42 -0.33
CA TYR A 6 -1.54 15.54 -0.40
C TYR A 6 -0.52 16.10 -1.38
N GLY A 7 0.77 15.85 -1.14
CA GLY A 7 1.88 16.34 -1.94
C GLY A 7 3.08 16.70 -1.08
N THR A 8 4.19 17.07 -1.74
CA THR A 8 5.43 17.47 -1.05
C THR A 8 5.26 18.67 -0.13
N GLU A 9 4.24 19.49 -0.37
CA GLU A 9 3.84 20.64 0.45
C GLU A 9 3.09 20.25 1.74
N ASN A 10 2.66 18.99 1.87
CA ASN A 10 2.01 18.44 3.05
C ASN A 10 2.53 17.02 3.36
N PRO A 11 3.82 16.89 3.72
CA PRO A 11 4.48 15.60 3.85
C PRO A 11 3.87 14.75 4.97
N GLU A 12 3.46 15.38 6.07
CA GLU A 12 2.85 14.71 7.22
C GLU A 12 1.56 13.94 6.84
N ALA A 13 0.79 14.50 5.90
CA ALA A 13 -0.45 13.88 5.41
C ALA A 13 -0.21 12.92 4.23
N THR A 14 0.97 12.98 3.62
CA THR A 14 1.30 12.24 2.38
C THR A 14 2.12 11.00 2.66
N TYR A 15 3.10 11.09 3.56
CA TYR A 15 4.03 10.04 3.90
C TYR A 15 3.72 9.55 5.31
N VAL A 16 2.64 8.79 5.44
CA VAL A 16 2.26 8.18 6.71
C VAL A 16 2.98 6.85 6.87
N SER A 17 3.35 6.52 8.12
CA SER A 17 3.93 5.21 8.42
C SER A 17 2.84 4.15 8.37
N HIS A 18 3.10 3.09 7.63
CA HIS A 18 2.24 1.91 7.55
C HIS A 18 2.70 0.83 8.54
N LYS A 19 1.76 -0.04 8.93
CA LYS A 19 2.00 -1.11 9.90
C LYS A 19 2.79 -2.26 9.29
N TYR A 20 2.55 -2.53 8.01
CA TYR A 20 3.24 -3.59 7.29
C TYR A 20 4.32 -3.05 6.37
N ASN A 21 5.41 -3.80 6.25
CA ASN A 21 6.49 -3.44 5.34
C ASN A 21 5.99 -3.53 3.90
N GLU A 22 6.20 -2.46 3.15
CA GLU A 22 5.92 -2.43 1.73
C GLU A 22 7.01 -3.18 0.96
N HIS A 23 6.57 -3.97 0.00
CA HIS A 23 7.40 -4.67 -0.98
C HIS A 23 6.97 -4.25 -2.39
N LEU A 24 7.88 -4.36 -3.35
CA LEU A 24 7.61 -4.10 -4.76
C LEU A 24 7.84 -5.38 -5.58
N PHE A 25 6.93 -5.67 -6.49
CA PHE A 25 7.01 -6.76 -7.44
C PHE A 25 6.87 -6.22 -8.86
N ASP A 26 7.88 -6.47 -9.69
CA ASP A 26 7.85 -6.14 -11.12
C ASP A 26 7.22 -7.30 -11.89
N THR A 27 6.08 -7.05 -12.53
CA THR A 27 5.37 -8.04 -13.36
C THR A 27 5.88 -8.08 -14.80
N GLY A 28 6.76 -7.15 -15.19
CA GLY A 28 7.13 -6.85 -16.57
C GLY A 28 6.25 -5.77 -17.23
N ASP A 29 5.00 -5.64 -16.79
CA ASP A 29 4.05 -4.62 -17.28
C ASP A 29 3.94 -3.44 -16.29
N ALA A 30 4.03 -3.72 -15.00
CA ALA A 30 3.92 -2.73 -13.94
C ALA A 30 4.72 -3.16 -12.70
N VAL A 31 5.16 -2.18 -11.93
CA VAL A 31 5.67 -2.38 -10.58
C VAL A 31 4.52 -2.23 -9.60
N ILE A 32 4.17 -3.30 -8.92
CA ILE A 32 3.04 -3.36 -8.00
C ILE A 32 3.56 -3.43 -6.57
N ASN A 33 3.04 -2.58 -5.69
CA ASN A 33 3.33 -2.65 -4.26
C ASN A 33 2.41 -3.65 -3.55
N TYR A 34 2.95 -4.33 -2.54
CA TYR A 34 2.21 -5.28 -1.72
C TYR A 34 2.81 -5.36 -0.32
N ALA A 35 2.08 -5.97 0.60
CA ALA A 35 2.58 -6.31 1.94
C ALA A 35 2.28 -7.79 2.23
N THR A 36 3.08 -8.41 3.10
CA THR A 36 2.87 -9.79 3.55
C THR A 36 2.77 -9.86 5.06
N VAL A 37 1.88 -10.71 5.56
CA VAL A 37 1.66 -10.93 6.99
C VAL A 37 1.44 -12.41 7.28
N GLY A 38 1.69 -12.82 8.53
CA GLY A 38 1.56 -14.21 8.95
C GLY A 38 2.81 -15.05 8.71
N LEU A 39 2.69 -16.35 8.94
CA LEU A 39 3.79 -17.31 8.77
C LEU A 39 3.83 -17.83 7.32
N SER A 40 5.05 -17.99 6.78
CA SER A 40 5.28 -18.40 5.39
C SER A 40 4.97 -19.87 5.10
N ASP A 41 4.77 -20.68 6.14
CA ASP A 41 4.39 -22.09 6.05
C ASP A 41 2.87 -22.29 5.95
N ASN A 42 2.07 -21.26 6.21
CA ASN A 42 0.64 -21.29 6.01
C ASN A 42 0.28 -21.11 4.51
N PRO A 43 -0.83 -21.70 4.03
CA PRO A 43 -1.37 -21.39 2.71
C PRO A 43 -1.61 -19.89 2.53
N ALA A 44 -1.17 -19.34 1.40
CA ALA A 44 -1.29 -17.92 1.11
C ALA A 44 -2.75 -17.52 0.81
N ILE A 45 -3.15 -16.35 1.31
CA ILE A 45 -4.38 -15.67 0.94
C ILE A 45 -4.00 -14.35 0.27
N VAL A 46 -4.59 -14.08 -0.90
CA VAL A 46 -4.37 -12.84 -1.65
C VAL A 46 -5.58 -11.93 -1.47
N LEU A 47 -5.33 -10.72 -0.96
CA LEU A 47 -6.35 -9.67 -0.82
C LEU A 47 -6.12 -8.62 -1.91
N ILE A 48 -7.15 -8.32 -2.69
CA ILE A 48 -7.11 -7.31 -3.75
C ILE A 48 -8.06 -6.17 -3.36
N PRO A 49 -7.55 -4.93 -3.21
CA PRO A 49 -8.37 -3.79 -2.82
C PRO A 49 -9.41 -3.42 -3.89
N GLY A 50 -10.46 -2.74 -3.46
CA GLY A 50 -11.46 -2.20 -4.37
C GLY A 50 -10.91 -1.12 -5.29
N GLN A 51 -11.73 -0.72 -6.26
CA GLN A 51 -11.36 0.39 -7.15
C GLN A 51 -11.18 1.69 -6.35
N SER A 52 -10.06 2.37 -6.58
CA SER A 52 -9.65 3.60 -5.87
C SER A 52 -9.21 3.40 -4.41
N GLU A 53 -9.03 2.16 -3.97
CA GLU A 53 -8.51 1.83 -2.65
C GLU A 53 -7.05 1.34 -2.71
N SER A 54 -6.43 1.19 -1.54
CA SER A 54 -5.09 0.64 -1.36
C SER A 54 -5.13 -0.53 -0.38
N TRP A 55 -4.13 -1.42 -0.43
CA TRP A 55 -3.98 -2.49 0.56
C TRP A 55 -3.83 -1.95 1.99
N TRP A 56 -3.45 -0.66 2.15
CA TRP A 56 -3.44 0.05 3.43
C TRP A 56 -4.78 -0.03 4.18
N GLY A 57 -5.90 -0.16 3.47
CA GLY A 57 -7.22 -0.33 4.09
C GLY A 57 -7.40 -1.64 4.87
N TYR A 58 -6.47 -2.59 4.73
CA TYR A 58 -6.48 -3.85 5.48
C TYR A 58 -5.61 -3.81 6.76
N GLU A 59 -5.02 -2.67 7.10
CA GLU A 59 -4.17 -2.54 8.30
C GLU A 59 -4.97 -2.39 9.61
N GLU A 60 -6.25 -2.02 9.50
CA GLU A 60 -7.20 -1.81 10.61
C GLU A 60 -7.85 -3.10 11.12
#